data_AF-A0A7V5SI70-F1
#
_entry.id   AF-A0A7V5SI70-F1
#
_cell.length_a   1.000
_cell.length_b   1.000
_cell.length_c   1.000
_cell.angle_alpha   90.00
_cell.angle_beta   90.00
_cell.angle_gamma   90.00
#
_symmetry.space_group_name_H-M   'P 1'
#
loop_
_entity.id
_entity.type
_entity.pdbx_description
1 polymer ?
#
loop_
_entity_poly.entity_id
_entity_poly.type
_entity_poly.pdbx_seq_one_letter_code
_entity_poly.pdbx_strand_id
1 'polypeptide(L)'
;MCRFVAYIGPPILAEDLLYKPPHSLIRAQTIRAEEMSVTVNGDGFGIGWYVPEIDNEPCVFRSIKPAWSDLNLRNLARKIYSPLIFA
;
A
#
# COMPACT_ATOMS: atom_id res chain seq x y z
N MET A 1 6.05 -7.06 12.94
CA MET A 1 6.97 -6.00 12.45
C MET A 1 6.37 -5.47 11.15
N CYS A 2 6.17 -4.15 11.06
CA CYS A 2 5.48 -3.52 9.93
C CYS A 2 6.46 -3.13 8.82
N ARG A 3 5.99 -3.07 7.58
CA ARG A 3 6.71 -2.48 6.44
C ARG A 3 5.89 -1.32 5.93
N PHE A 4 6.58 -0.22 5.63
CA PHE A 4 5.95 1.00 5.16
C PHE A 4 6.61 1.48 3.87
N VAL A 5 5.84 2.15 3.02
CA VAL A 5 6.28 2.87 1.86
C VAL A 5 5.60 4.24 1.82
N ALA A 6 6.37 5.27 1.50
CA ALA A 6 5.86 6.62 1.30
C ALA A 6 6.24 7.08 -0.11
N TYR A 7 5.34 7.80 -0.75
CA TYR A 7 5.55 8.44 -2.04
C TYR A 7 5.19 9.91 -1.94
N ILE A 8 6.05 10.77 -2.47
CA ILE A 8 5.79 12.19 -2.68
C ILE A 8 6.34 12.60 -4.06
N GLY A 9 5.52 13.20 -4.90
CA GLY A 9 5.94 13.61 -6.24
C GLY A 9 4.78 13.83 -7.21
N PRO A 10 5.04 13.79 -8.53
CA PRO A 10 4.00 13.78 -9.55
C PRO A 10 2.97 12.68 -9.27
N PRO A 11 1.66 12.91 -9.47
CA PRO A 11 0.68 11.87 -9.19
C PRO A 11 1.00 10.53 -9.89
N ILE A 12 0.92 9.43 -9.13
CA ILE A 12 1.07 8.05 -9.65
C ILE A 12 -0.12 7.19 -9.24
N LEU A 13 -0.32 6.06 -9.92
CA LEU A 13 -1.27 5.05 -9.44
C LEU A 13 -0.70 4.33 -8.23
N ALA A 14 -1.53 4.09 -7.22
CA ALA A 14 -1.12 3.27 -6.08
C ALA A 14 -0.69 1.85 -6.49
N GLU A 15 -1.20 1.29 -7.61
CA GLU A 15 -0.76 0.00 -8.16
C GLU A 15 0.73 0.02 -8.57
N ASP A 16 1.23 1.15 -9.07
CA ASP A 16 2.63 1.33 -9.48
C ASP A 16 3.58 1.37 -8.28
N LEU A 17 3.07 1.68 -7.09
CA LEU A 17 3.81 1.67 -5.82
C LEU A 17 3.68 0.33 -5.08
N LEU A 18 2.46 -0.19 -4.97
CA LEU A 18 2.13 -1.30 -4.08
C LEU A 18 2.28 -2.69 -4.70
N TYR A 19 2.11 -2.81 -6.03
CA TYR A 19 2.05 -4.12 -6.69
C TYR A 19 3.13 -4.32 -7.74
N LYS A 20 3.33 -3.36 -8.64
CA LYS A 20 4.21 -3.52 -9.81
C LYS A 20 5.71 -3.62 -9.51
N PRO A 21 6.29 -2.96 -8.49
CA PRO A 21 7.73 -3.05 -8.26
C PRO A 21 8.19 -4.50 -8.02
N PRO A 22 9.38 -4.90 -8.48
CA PRO A 22 9.90 -6.25 -8.26
C PRO A 22 9.95 -6.63 -6.78
N HIS A 23 10.23 -5.67 -5.90
CA HIS A 23 10.21 -5.82 -4.44
C HIS A 23 9.07 -4.99 -3.82
N SER A 24 7.88 -5.06 -4.40
CA SER A 24 6.71 -4.30 -3.95
C SER A 24 6.29 -4.64 -2.53
N LEU A 25 5.59 -3.71 -1.87
CA LEU A 25 5.13 -3.88 -0.49
C LEU A 25 4.30 -5.16 -0.33
N ILE A 26 3.36 -5.42 -1.27
CA ILE A 26 2.50 -6.61 -1.24
C ILE A 26 3.32 -7.90 -1.41
N ARG A 27 4.35 -7.90 -2.26
CA ARG A 27 5.24 -9.05 -2.42
C ARG A 27 6.14 -9.26 -1.19
N ALA A 28 6.65 -8.17 -0.62
CA ALA A 28 7.46 -8.21 0.60
C ALA A 28 6.66 -8.72 1.81
N GLN A 29 5.33 -8.57 1.83
CA GLN A 29 4.47 -9.11 2.88
C GLN A 29 4.18 -10.61 2.74
N THR A 30 4.35 -11.22 1.56
CA THR A 30 3.89 -12.59 1.25
C THR A 30 4.95 -13.68 1.28
N ILE A 31 6.14 -13.43 0.70
CA ILE A 31 6.99 -14.56 0.27
C ILE A 31 8.32 -14.66 1.03
N ARG A 32 8.93 -13.55 1.43
CA ARG A 32 10.18 -13.59 2.19
C ARG A 32 10.36 -12.31 2.98
N ALA A 33 9.96 -12.36 4.24
CA ALA A 33 10.47 -11.40 5.19
C ALA A 33 11.92 -11.77 5.56
N GLU A 34 12.87 -11.47 4.67
CA GLU A 34 14.30 -11.79 4.89
C GLU A 34 14.87 -11.08 6.14
N GLU A 35 14.23 -9.97 6.54
CA GLU A 35 14.55 -9.16 7.72
C GLU A 35 13.72 -9.53 8.97
N MET A 36 12.98 -10.66 8.98
CA MET A 36 12.17 -11.07 10.14
C MET A 36 12.32 -12.54 10.52
N SER A 37 12.06 -12.85 11.80
CA SER A 37 11.88 -14.22 12.30
C SER A 37 10.55 -14.87 11.87
N VAL A 38 9.59 -14.07 11.39
CA VAL A 38 8.25 -14.52 10.95
C VAL A 38 8.14 -14.30 9.44
N THR A 39 7.71 -15.33 8.70
CA THR A 39 7.78 -15.40 7.23
C THR A 39 6.91 -14.36 6.50
N VAL A 40 5.82 -13.90 7.13
CA VAL A 40 4.79 -13.02 6.52
C VAL A 40 4.33 -11.93 7.48
N ASN A 41 3.84 -10.81 6.95
CA ASN A 41 3.13 -9.78 7.72
C ASN A 41 1.63 -9.84 7.36
N GLY A 42 0.88 -10.68 8.08
CA GLY A 42 -0.52 -11.00 7.79
C GLY A 42 -1.54 -10.31 8.69
N ASP A 43 -1.10 -9.47 9.64
CA ASP A 43 -1.96 -8.92 10.70
C ASP A 43 -2.77 -7.69 10.26
N GLY A 44 -2.64 -7.30 8.99
CA GLY A 44 -3.40 -6.20 8.40
C GLY A 44 -2.57 -5.31 7.49
N PHE A 45 -3.20 -4.25 7.00
CA PHE A 45 -2.56 -3.18 6.23
C PHE A 45 -3.31 -1.86 6.37
N GLY A 46 -2.65 -0.79 5.95
CA GLY A 46 -3.25 0.52 5.72
C GLY A 46 -2.73 1.13 4.44
N ILE A 47 -3.51 2.02 3.84
CA ILE A 47 -3.08 2.96 2.81
C ILE A 47 -3.78 4.29 3.07
N GLY A 48 -3.02 5.37 3.04
CA GLY A 48 -3.49 6.74 3.03
C GLY A 48 -3.03 7.46 1.76
N TRP A 49 -3.89 8.29 1.18
CA TRP A 49 -3.54 9.11 0.02
C TRP A 49 -4.27 10.44 0.06
N TYR A 50 -3.66 11.48 -0.52
CA TYR A 50 -4.25 12.81 -0.61
C TYR A 50 -4.88 13.05 -1.98
N VAL A 51 -5.95 13.84 -2.01
CA VAL A 51 -6.59 14.30 -3.25
C VAL A 51 -6.73 15.83 -3.16
N PRO A 52 -5.68 16.60 -3.48
CA PRO A 52 -5.66 18.05 -3.30
C PRO A 52 -6.78 18.80 -4.01
N GLU A 53 -7.39 18.20 -5.03
CA GLU A 53 -8.53 18.75 -5.76
C GLU A 53 -9.85 18.70 -4.97
N ILE A 54 -9.93 17.89 -3.91
CA ILE A 54 -11.11 17.74 -3.05
C ILE A 54 -10.90 18.53 -1.75
N ASP A 55 -9.86 18.20 -0.99
CA ASP A 55 -9.48 18.86 0.26
C ASP A 55 -8.02 18.53 0.66
N ASN A 56 -7.59 19.01 1.83
CA ASN A 56 -6.25 18.79 2.37
C ASN A 56 -6.16 17.56 3.30
N GLU A 57 -7.23 16.77 3.44
CA GLU A 57 -7.28 15.61 4.32
C GLU A 57 -6.97 14.32 3.53
N PRO A 58 -6.28 13.33 4.14
CA PRO A 58 -6.05 12.07 3.48
C PRO A 58 -7.29 11.17 3.53
N CYS A 59 -7.56 10.47 2.44
CA CYS A 59 -8.44 9.31 2.50
C CYS A 59 -7.63 8.11 3.03
N VAL A 60 -8.24 7.28 3.89
CA VAL A 60 -7.59 6.13 4.52
C VAL A 60 -8.40 4.86 4.32
N PHE A 61 -7.76 3.81 3.83
CA PHE A 61 -8.31 2.46 3.76
C PHE A 61 -7.43 1.50 4.58
N ARG A 62 -8.05 0.75 5.50
CA ARG A 62 -7.35 -0.17 6.40
C ARG A 62 -8.14 -1.46 6.61
N SER A 63 -7.44 -2.54 6.88
CA SER A 63 -8.03 -3.86 7.11
C SER A 63 -7.16 -4.66 8.07
N ILE A 64 -7.79 -5.55 8.84
CA ILE A 64 -7.12 -6.57 9.65
C ILE A 64 -6.82 -7.85 8.85
N LYS A 65 -7.25 -7.91 7.58
CA LYS A 65 -6.95 -9.03 6.68
C LYS A 65 -5.60 -8.81 6.00
N PRO A 66 -4.93 -9.89 5.57
CA PRO A 66 -3.67 -9.76 4.85
C PRO A 66 -3.83 -9.02 3.52
N ALA A 67 -2.93 -8.06 3.24
CA ALA A 67 -3.03 -7.19 2.06
C ALA A 67 -3.00 -7.95 0.73
N TRP A 68 -2.28 -9.07 0.65
CA TRP A 68 -2.16 -9.87 -0.57
C TRP A 68 -3.44 -10.60 -0.96
N SER A 69 -4.34 -10.80 0.01
CA SER A 69 -5.62 -11.49 -0.18
C SER A 69 -6.79 -10.52 -0.38
N ASP A 70 -6.56 -9.21 -0.22
CA ASP A 70 -7.62 -8.22 -0.26
C ASP A 70 -7.85 -7.71 -1.69
N LEU A 71 -8.92 -8.20 -2.33
CA LEU A 71 -9.31 -7.78 -3.68
C LEU A 71 -9.77 -6.32 -3.73
N ASN A 72 -10.31 -5.78 -2.64
CA ASN A 72 -10.74 -4.38 -2.60
C ASN A 72 -9.52 -3.45 -2.64
N LEU A 73 -8.45 -3.77 -1.89
CA LEU A 73 -7.19 -3.06 -1.99
C LEU A 73 -6.66 -3.06 -3.43
N ARG A 74 -6.65 -4.23 -4.09
CA ARG A 74 -6.15 -4.34 -5.47
C ARG A 74 -7.00 -3.55 -6.46
N ASN A 75 -8.32 -3.55 -6.31
CA ASN A 75 -9.22 -2.79 -7.16
C ASN A 75 -9.07 -1.28 -6.96
N LEU A 76 -8.94 -0.84 -5.69
CA LEU A 76 -8.70 0.56 -5.35
C LEU A 76 -7.34 1.04 -5.86
N ALA A 77 -6.29 0.23 -5.72
CA ALA A 77 -4.93 0.61 -6.12
C ALA A 77 -4.82 0.99 -7.62
N ARG A 78 -5.69 0.43 -8.46
CA ARG A 78 -5.78 0.74 -9.91
C ARG A 78 -6.48 2.06 -10.22
N LYS A 79 -7.08 2.69 -9.22
CA LYS A 79 -7.92 3.90 -9.37
C LYS A 79 -7.47 5.05 -8.48
N ILE A 80 -6.75 4.77 -7.41
CA ILE A 80 -6.11 5.78 -6.57
C ILE A 80 -4.94 6.37 -7.35
N TYR A 81 -5.07 7.62 -7.77
CA TYR A 81 -4.05 8.43 -8.42
C TYR A 81 -3.74 9.62 -7.53
N SER A 82 -2.53 9.71 -6.98
CA SER A 82 -2.23 10.70 -5.93
C SER A 82 -0.76 11.12 -5.94
N PRO A 83 -0.47 12.41 -5.66
CA PRO A 83 0.90 12.90 -5.48
C PRO A 83 1.53 12.53 -4.13
N LEU A 84 0.74 12.04 -3.17
CA LEU A 84 1.19 11.75 -1.81
C LEU A 84 0.47 10.52 -1.24
N ILE A 85 1.22 9.43 -1.06
CA ILE A 85 0.71 8.12 -0.62
C ILE A 85 1.57 7.60 0.54
N PHE A 86 0.94 6.99 1.54
CA PHE A 86 1.59 6.25 2.62
C PHE A 86 0.90 4.90 2.79
N ALA A 87 1.64 3.80 2.88
CA ALA A 87 1.09 2.45 3.10
C ALA A 87 2.04 1.60 3.95
#